data_AF-A0A3D3AFK5-F1
#
_entry.id   AF-A0A3D3AFK5-F1
#
_cell.length_a   1.000
_cell.length_b   1.000
_cell.length_c   1.000
_cell.angle_alpha   90.00
_cell.angle_beta   90.00
_cell.angle_gamma   90.00
#
_symmetry.space_group_name_H-M   'P 1'
#
loop_
_entity.id
_entity.type
_entity.pdbx_description
1 polymer ?
#
loop_
_entity_poly.entity_id
_entity_poly.type
_entity_poly.pdbx_seq_one_letter_code
_entity_poly.pdbx_strand_id
1 'polypeptide(L)'
;DAHEEIRILYATQATSYMEDLVYPPTEMLFKSINNLNKKYELIIKLHPGDFHVSDYEKMIKKYEIRNVKIVRESDLYDLIKWCDVIITVHSTVAVEGAIFNKPSVCILLSKYNDVAEFVKDGVSLGARNEDELRNILLNIKDNNNNEKMQQYLKYNFYKIDGNVNQRILNII
;
A
#
# COMPACT_ATOMS: atom_id res chain seq x y z
N ASP A 1 -19.26 -11.09 -11.04
CA ASP A 1 -18.45 -11.68 -9.96
C ASP A 1 -17.33 -10.73 -9.58
N ALA A 2 -17.42 -10.14 -8.40
CA ALA A 2 -16.46 -9.17 -7.88
C ALA A 2 -15.17 -9.92 -7.48
N HIS A 3 -14.00 -9.85 -8.11
CA HIS A 3 -13.48 -9.02 -9.19
C HIS A 3 -12.53 -9.87 -10.05
N GLU A 4 -12.71 -9.90 -11.38
CA GLU A 4 -11.84 -10.65 -12.32
C GLU A 4 -10.42 -10.07 -12.42
N GLU A 5 -10.25 -8.81 -12.02
CA GLU A 5 -9.00 -8.04 -12.01
C GLU A 5 -8.81 -7.39 -10.63
N ILE A 6 -7.60 -7.42 -10.08
CA ILE A 6 -7.24 -6.73 -8.83
C ILE A 6 -6.46 -5.43 -9.11
N ARG A 7 -6.87 -4.33 -8.49
CA ARG A 7 -6.20 -3.03 -8.60
C ARG A 7 -5.27 -2.83 -7.41
N ILE A 8 -3.99 -2.70 -7.70
CA ILE A 8 -2.92 -2.63 -6.71
C ILE A 8 -2.34 -1.22 -6.71
N LEU A 9 -2.37 -0.56 -5.56
CA LEU A 9 -1.63 0.68 -5.33
C LEU A 9 -0.34 0.37 -4.58
N TYR A 10 0.81 0.44 -5.24
CA TYR A 10 2.11 0.34 -4.60
C TYR A 10 2.63 1.72 -4.24
N ALA A 11 2.56 2.07 -2.95
CA ALA A 11 3.05 3.34 -2.43
C ALA A 11 4.52 3.19 -1.98
N THR A 12 5.41 3.88 -2.69
CA THR A 12 6.85 3.91 -2.39
C THR A 12 7.15 4.85 -1.21
N GLN A 13 8.42 4.97 -0.82
CA GLN A 13 8.85 5.75 0.35
C GLN A 13 9.87 6.82 -0.01
N ALA A 14 10.23 7.68 0.95
CA ALA A 14 11.33 8.63 0.75
C ALA A 14 12.67 7.87 0.66
N THR A 15 13.01 7.42 -0.54
CA THR A 15 14.12 6.50 -0.79
C THR A 15 15.36 7.19 -1.34
N SER A 16 15.48 8.52 -1.24
CA SER A 16 16.50 9.34 -1.93
C SER A 16 17.94 8.81 -1.81
N TYR A 17 18.26 8.00 -0.80
CA TYR A 17 19.54 7.31 -0.60
C TYR A 17 19.42 5.83 -0.16
N MET A 18 18.24 5.21 -0.30
CA MET A 18 17.93 3.91 0.31
C MET A 18 17.47 2.89 -0.73
N GLU A 19 18.42 2.34 -1.49
CA GLU A 19 18.16 1.26 -2.47
C GLU A 19 17.50 0.02 -1.83
N ASP A 20 17.76 -0.24 -0.55
CA ASP A 20 17.15 -1.31 0.24
C ASP A 20 15.61 -1.21 0.32
N LEU A 21 15.04 -0.02 0.08
CA LEU A 21 13.59 0.23 0.06
C LEU A 21 13.03 0.31 -1.37
N VAL A 22 13.89 0.23 -2.37
CA VAL A 22 13.52 0.21 -3.79
C VAL A 22 13.52 -1.23 -4.29
N TYR A 23 14.68 -1.89 -4.34
CA TYR A 23 14.81 -3.17 -5.04
C TYR A 23 14.14 -4.35 -4.32
N PRO A 24 14.44 -4.65 -3.03
CA PRO A 24 13.86 -5.81 -2.37
C PRO A 24 12.33 -5.84 -2.32
N PRO A 25 11.63 -4.75 -1.93
CA PRO A 25 10.17 -4.78 -1.87
C PRO A 25 9.54 -4.80 -3.27
N THR A 26 10.11 -4.09 -4.24
CA THR A 26 9.63 -4.12 -5.62
C THR A 26 9.81 -5.49 -6.25
N GLU A 27 10.95 -6.16 -6.01
CA GLU A 27 11.19 -7.51 -6.49
C GLU A 27 10.18 -8.49 -5.88
N MET A 28 9.92 -8.40 -4.57
CA MET A 28 8.93 -9.26 -3.91
C MET A 28 7.53 -9.07 -4.50
N LEU A 29 7.11 -7.81 -4.71
CA LEU A 29 5.83 -7.51 -5.36
C LEU A 29 5.80 -8.07 -6.80
N PHE A 30 6.85 -7.87 -7.59
CA PHE A 30 6.90 -8.28 -8.99
C PHE A 30 6.90 -9.81 -9.15
N LYS A 31 7.66 -10.53 -8.31
CA LYS A 31 7.59 -12.00 -8.25
C LYS A 31 6.22 -12.49 -7.81
N SER A 32 5.58 -11.79 -6.87
CA SER A 32 4.23 -12.13 -6.40
C SER A 32 3.19 -11.99 -7.51
N ILE A 33 3.15 -10.85 -8.22
CA ILE A 33 2.17 -10.57 -9.27
C ILE A 33 2.42 -11.39 -10.56
N ASN A 34 3.66 -11.74 -10.88
CA ASN A 34 3.94 -12.62 -12.03
C ASN A 34 3.42 -14.04 -11.82
N ASN A 35 3.37 -14.49 -10.57
CA ASN A 35 2.78 -15.78 -10.20
C ASN A 35 1.31 -15.65 -9.78
N LEU A 36 0.72 -14.46 -9.88
CA LEU A 36 -0.66 -14.21 -9.55
C LEU A 36 -1.50 -14.70 -10.73
N ASN A 37 -2.19 -15.83 -10.55
CA ASN A 37 -3.12 -16.39 -11.53
C ASN A 37 -4.44 -15.58 -11.60
N LYS A 38 -4.34 -14.24 -11.65
CA LYS A 38 -5.43 -13.27 -11.67
C LYS A 38 -4.99 -12.04 -12.44
N LYS A 39 -5.90 -11.41 -13.22
CA LYS A 39 -5.60 -10.13 -13.88
C LYS A 39 -5.31 -9.06 -12.82
N TYR A 40 -4.42 -8.13 -13.13
CA TYR A 40 -4.12 -7.01 -12.24
C TYR A 40 -3.94 -5.70 -13.02
N GLU A 41 -4.22 -4.58 -12.36
CA GLU A 41 -3.73 -3.25 -12.74
C GLU A 41 -2.87 -2.72 -11.59
N LEU A 42 -1.65 -2.26 -11.88
CA LEU A 42 -0.70 -1.78 -10.89
C LEU A 42 -0.45 -0.28 -11.08
N ILE A 43 -0.59 0.50 -10.01
CA ILE A 43 -0.08 1.87 -9.95
C ILE A 43 1.05 1.93 -8.93
N ILE A 44 2.25 2.28 -9.40
CA ILE A 44 3.39 2.61 -8.54
C ILE A 44 3.33 4.11 -8.27
N LYS A 45 2.92 4.49 -7.07
CA LYS A 45 2.89 5.88 -6.61
C LYS A 45 4.24 6.23 -5.99
N LEU A 46 4.99 7.08 -6.67
CA LEU A 46 6.24 7.63 -6.17
C LEU A 46 5.97 8.56 -4.97
N HIS A 47 6.73 8.37 -3.89
CA HIS A 47 6.82 9.34 -2.81
C HIS A 47 7.48 10.62 -3.36
N PRO A 48 7.13 11.82 -2.86
CA PRO A 48 7.75 13.06 -3.34
C PRO A 48 9.29 13.03 -3.30
N GLY A 49 9.86 12.43 -2.25
CA GLY A 49 11.30 12.20 -2.07
C GLY A 49 11.87 10.92 -2.70
N ASP A 50 11.10 10.16 -3.48
CA ASP A 50 11.61 9.00 -4.23
C ASP A 50 12.15 9.47 -5.58
N PHE A 51 13.44 9.29 -5.85
CA PHE A 51 14.07 9.68 -7.11
C PHE A 51 14.47 8.49 -8.00
N HIS A 52 14.05 7.28 -7.65
CA HIS A 52 14.44 6.02 -8.29
C HIS A 52 13.52 5.58 -9.43
N VAL A 53 12.83 6.52 -10.10
CA VAL A 53 11.89 6.22 -11.20
C VAL A 53 12.52 5.31 -12.26
N SER A 54 13.78 5.55 -12.64
CA SER A 54 14.48 4.73 -13.63
C SER A 54 14.72 3.29 -13.17
N ASP A 55 14.86 3.06 -11.87
CA ASP A 55 15.08 1.73 -11.33
C ASP A 55 13.78 0.92 -11.34
N TYR A 56 12.65 1.54 -11.00
CA TYR A 56 11.33 0.95 -11.20
C TYR A 56 11.08 0.60 -12.67
N GLU A 57 11.42 1.48 -13.62
CA GLU A 57 11.30 1.21 -15.06
C GLU A 57 12.17 0.04 -15.52
N LYS A 58 13.43 -0.05 -15.05
CA LYS A 58 14.32 -1.18 -15.33
C LYS A 58 13.74 -2.48 -14.78
N MET A 59 13.19 -2.45 -13.56
CA MET A 59 12.58 -3.62 -12.95
C MET A 59 11.31 -4.05 -13.69
N ILE A 60 10.44 -3.12 -14.10
CA ILE A 60 9.24 -3.43 -14.90
C ILE A 60 9.64 -4.20 -16.16
N LYS A 61 10.68 -3.75 -16.86
CA LYS A 61 11.23 -4.46 -18.04
C LYS A 61 11.80 -5.82 -17.67
N LYS A 62 12.62 -5.89 -16.63
CA LYS A 62 13.31 -7.12 -16.18
C LYS A 62 12.34 -8.24 -15.80
N TYR A 63 11.26 -7.91 -15.08
CA TYR A 63 10.26 -8.87 -14.63
C TYR A 63 9.07 -8.97 -15.59
N GLU A 64 9.10 -8.29 -16.75
CA GLU A 64 8.03 -8.28 -17.74
C GLU A 64 6.66 -7.89 -17.16
N ILE A 65 6.64 -6.95 -16.19
CA ILE A 65 5.40 -6.50 -15.54
C ILE A 65 4.53 -5.78 -16.56
N ARG A 66 3.26 -6.18 -16.64
CA ARG A 66 2.26 -5.64 -17.57
C ARG A 66 1.22 -4.84 -16.80
N ASN A 67 0.44 -4.02 -17.51
CA ASN A 67 -0.65 -3.20 -16.93
C ASN A 67 -0.20 -2.38 -15.69
N VAL A 68 0.94 -1.70 -15.82
CA VAL A 68 1.56 -0.91 -14.76
C VAL A 68 1.72 0.55 -15.19
N LYS A 69 1.48 1.49 -14.27
CA LYS A 69 1.77 2.92 -14.43
C LYS A 69 2.59 3.42 -13.25
N ILE A 70 3.58 4.26 -13.51
CA ILE A 70 4.31 5.00 -12.48
C ILE A 70 3.74 6.42 -12.44
N VAL A 71 3.36 6.89 -11.26
CA VAL A 71 2.81 8.24 -11.07
C VAL A 71 3.51 8.94 -9.91
N ARG A 72 3.80 10.24 -10.08
CA ARG A 72 4.35 11.09 -9.02
C ARG A 72 3.33 12.12 -8.56
N GLU A 73 2.80 12.91 -9.48
CA GLU A 73 1.79 13.92 -9.20
C GLU A 73 0.40 13.31 -9.41
N SER A 74 -0.23 12.89 -8.32
CA SER A 74 -1.60 12.39 -8.32
C SER A 74 -2.20 12.54 -6.93
N ASP A 75 -3.52 12.74 -6.85
CA ASP A 75 -4.21 12.73 -5.57
C ASP A 75 -4.17 11.32 -4.95
N LEU A 76 -3.62 11.23 -3.73
CA LEU A 76 -3.46 9.96 -3.03
C LEU A 76 -4.82 9.33 -2.70
N TYR A 77 -5.80 10.12 -2.29
CA TYR A 77 -7.10 9.62 -1.86
C TYR A 77 -7.91 9.08 -3.03
N ASP A 78 -7.78 9.66 -4.22
CA ASP A 78 -8.39 9.11 -5.43
C ASP A 78 -7.77 7.76 -5.82
N LEU A 79 -6.45 7.60 -5.65
CA LEU A 79 -5.80 6.30 -5.83
C LEU A 79 -6.24 5.27 -4.78
N ILE A 80 -6.38 5.68 -3.51
CA ILE A 80 -6.89 4.81 -2.44
C ILE A 80 -8.31 4.34 -2.74
N LYS A 81 -9.19 5.24 -3.21
CA LYS A 81 -10.56 4.87 -3.61
C LYS A 81 -10.55 3.88 -4.79
N TRP A 82 -9.70 4.11 -5.77
CA TRP A 82 -9.58 3.30 -6.99
C TRP A 82 -9.09 1.87 -6.73
N CYS A 83 -8.12 1.69 -5.82
CA CYS A 83 -7.49 0.40 -5.57
C CYS A 83 -8.35 -0.57 -4.75
N ASP A 84 -8.05 -1.86 -4.90
CA ASP A 84 -8.57 -2.94 -4.04
C ASP A 84 -7.64 -3.20 -2.87
N VAL A 85 -6.34 -2.96 -3.04
CA VAL A 85 -5.31 -3.17 -2.01
C VAL A 85 -4.16 -2.19 -2.16
N ILE A 86 -3.63 -1.76 -1.01
CA ILE A 86 -2.43 -0.92 -0.92
C ILE A 86 -1.24 -1.79 -0.53
N ILE A 87 -0.14 -1.67 -1.25
CA ILE A 87 1.14 -2.30 -0.91
C ILE A 87 2.13 -1.21 -0.53
N THR A 88 2.87 -1.41 0.55
CA THR A 88 3.84 -0.45 1.09
C THR A 88 4.87 -1.20 1.93
N VAL A 89 5.94 -0.55 2.39
CA VAL A 89 6.85 -1.13 3.40
C VAL A 89 6.44 -0.65 4.79
N HIS A 90 6.48 0.66 5.02
CA HIS A 90 6.10 1.29 6.29
C HIS A 90 5.61 2.74 6.09
N SER A 91 4.99 3.04 4.94
CA SER A 91 4.41 4.37 4.67
C SER A 91 3.11 4.57 5.43
N THR A 92 2.83 5.80 5.87
CA THR A 92 1.56 6.15 6.55
C THR A 92 0.35 5.75 5.74
N VAL A 93 0.46 5.72 4.40
CA VAL A 93 -0.61 5.33 3.46
C VAL A 93 -1.38 4.05 3.88
N ALA A 94 -0.79 3.14 4.65
CA ALA A 94 -1.52 2.03 5.29
C ALA A 94 -2.65 2.49 6.22
N VAL A 95 -2.40 3.49 7.07
CA VAL A 95 -3.35 4.16 7.96
C VAL A 95 -4.40 4.93 7.15
N GLU A 96 -3.99 5.69 6.14
CA GLU A 96 -4.93 6.34 5.20
C GLU A 96 -5.85 5.28 4.54
N GLY A 97 -5.30 4.13 4.14
CA GLY A 97 -6.07 2.98 3.66
C GLY A 97 -7.10 2.49 4.67
N ALA A 98 -6.68 2.29 5.92
CA ALA A 98 -7.56 1.88 7.01
C ALA A 98 -8.73 2.86 7.23
N ILE A 99 -8.47 4.17 7.15
CA ILE A 99 -9.50 5.22 7.23
C ILE A 99 -10.54 5.05 6.11
N PHE A 100 -10.11 4.68 4.90
CA PHE A 100 -10.98 4.42 3.75
C PHE A 100 -11.52 2.98 3.71
N ASN A 101 -11.30 2.19 4.76
CA ASN A 101 -11.66 0.78 4.83
C ASN A 101 -11.06 -0.06 3.68
N LYS A 102 -9.88 0.33 3.21
CA LYS A 102 -9.10 -0.36 2.18
C LYS A 102 -8.02 -1.23 2.83
N PRO A 103 -7.90 -2.50 2.44
CA PRO A 103 -6.86 -3.37 2.98
C PRO A 103 -5.48 -2.90 2.51
N SER A 104 -4.49 -3.06 3.39
CA SER A 104 -3.10 -2.79 3.09
C SER A 104 -2.22 -3.98 3.45
N VAL A 105 -1.08 -4.10 2.76
CA VAL A 105 -0.04 -5.10 3.04
C VAL A 105 1.30 -4.39 3.15
N CYS A 106 1.95 -4.56 4.30
CA CYS A 106 3.31 -4.13 4.55
C CYS A 106 4.28 -5.24 4.13
N ILE A 107 5.22 -4.92 3.25
CA ILE A 107 6.33 -5.79 2.90
C ILE A 107 7.35 -5.74 4.05
N LEU A 108 7.51 -6.86 4.74
CA LEU A 108 8.33 -7.01 5.92
C LEU A 108 9.76 -7.39 5.53
N LEU A 109 10.58 -6.37 5.30
CA LEU A 109 12.02 -6.54 5.04
C LEU A 109 12.77 -6.74 6.36
N SER A 110 13.84 -7.54 6.36
CA SER A 110 14.61 -7.86 7.58
C SER A 110 15.07 -6.62 8.35
N LYS A 111 15.50 -5.56 7.65
CA LYS A 111 15.96 -4.29 8.23
C LYS A 111 14.82 -3.36 8.67
N TYR A 112 13.63 -3.54 8.09
CA TYR A 112 12.48 -2.65 8.28
C TYR A 112 11.24 -3.43 8.74
N ASN A 113 11.45 -4.51 9.50
CA ASN A 113 10.40 -5.42 9.90
C ASN A 113 9.42 -4.71 10.84
N ASP A 114 8.27 -4.32 10.28
CA ASP A 114 7.16 -3.67 10.98
C ASP A 114 7.58 -2.45 11.82
N VAL A 115 8.51 -1.63 11.32
CA VAL A 115 9.07 -0.47 12.06
C VAL A 115 7.99 0.55 12.44
N ALA A 116 6.94 0.67 11.64
CA ALA A 116 5.79 1.54 11.94
C ALA A 116 4.69 0.84 12.76
N GLU A 117 4.91 -0.41 13.16
CA GLU A 117 4.00 -1.24 13.96
C GLU A 117 2.60 -1.46 13.35
N PHE A 118 2.41 -1.17 12.06
CA PHE A 118 1.12 -1.30 11.39
C PHE A 118 0.60 -2.74 11.36
N VAL A 119 1.48 -3.74 11.29
CA VAL A 119 1.06 -5.15 11.34
C VAL A 119 0.73 -5.56 12.77
N LYS A 120 1.58 -5.20 13.74
CA LYS A 120 1.35 -5.40 15.17
C LYS A 120 0.00 -4.83 15.63
N ASP A 121 -0.33 -3.62 15.17
CA ASP A 121 -1.55 -2.90 15.53
C ASP A 121 -2.78 -3.33 14.70
N GLY A 122 -2.60 -4.22 13.73
CA GLY A 122 -3.68 -4.74 12.88
C GLY A 122 -4.21 -3.75 11.83
N VAL A 123 -3.49 -2.65 11.59
CA VAL A 123 -3.78 -1.67 10.53
C VAL A 123 -3.53 -2.25 9.15
N SER A 124 -2.50 -3.09 9.02
CA SER A 124 -2.07 -3.71 7.77
C SER A 124 -1.82 -5.21 7.96
N LEU A 125 -2.00 -5.98 6.88
CA LEU A 125 -1.42 -7.31 6.79
C LEU A 125 0.11 -7.20 6.59
N GLY A 126 0.85 -8.27 6.86
CA GLY A 126 2.29 -8.33 6.64
C GLY A 126 2.66 -9.50 5.72
N ALA A 127 3.58 -9.26 4.79
CA ALA A 127 4.15 -10.30 3.92
C ALA A 127 5.67 -10.30 4.02
N ARG A 128 6.27 -11.47 4.28
CA ARG A 128 7.73 -11.64 4.43
C ARG A 128 8.42 -12.12 3.15
N ASN A 129 7.65 -12.64 2.21
CA ASN A 129 8.11 -13.17 0.93
C ASN A 129 7.01 -13.08 -0.13
N GLU A 130 7.37 -13.38 -1.38
CA GLU A 130 6.49 -13.29 -2.55
C GLU A 130 5.30 -14.26 -2.50
N ASP A 131 5.45 -15.42 -1.86
CA ASP A 131 4.41 -16.43 -1.73
C ASP A 131 3.34 -16.00 -0.73
N GLU A 132 3.75 -15.48 0.43
CA GLU A 132 2.86 -14.87 1.41
C GLU A 132 2.10 -13.69 0.80
N LEU A 133 2.82 -12.79 0.11
CA LEU A 133 2.19 -11.66 -0.58
C LEU A 133 1.18 -12.14 -1.63
N ARG A 134 1.52 -13.16 -2.41
CA ARG A 134 0.62 -13.71 -3.45
C ARG A 134 -0.63 -14.29 -2.80
N ASN A 135 -0.47 -15.06 -1.73
CA ASN A 135 -1.59 -15.67 -1.02
C ASN A 135 -2.52 -14.60 -0.42
N ILE A 136 -1.96 -13.50 0.09
CA ILE A 136 -2.76 -12.36 0.56
C ILE A 136 -3.52 -11.71 -0.60
N LEU A 137 -2.86 -11.43 -1.73
CA LEU A 137 -3.49 -10.83 -2.92
C LEU A 137 -4.63 -11.69 -3.49
N LEU A 138 -4.49 -13.02 -3.45
CA LEU A 138 -5.53 -13.96 -3.89
C LEU A 138 -6.76 -13.98 -2.97
N ASN A 139 -6.57 -13.71 -1.68
CA ASN A 139 -7.59 -13.83 -0.65
C ASN A 139 -7.96 -12.49 -0.02
N ILE A 140 -7.67 -11.37 -0.70
CA ILE A 140 -7.92 -10.04 -0.16
C ILE A 140 -9.41 -9.87 0.15
N LYS A 141 -9.70 -9.33 1.32
CA LYS A 141 -11.04 -8.98 1.77
C LYS A 141 -11.03 -7.53 2.21
N ASP A 142 -12.20 -6.90 2.17
CA ASP A 142 -12.36 -5.59 2.81
C ASP A 142 -12.07 -5.67 4.32
N ASN A 143 -11.85 -4.49 4.92
CA ASN A 143 -11.52 -4.38 6.34
C ASN A 143 -12.77 -4.26 7.24
N ASN A 144 -13.98 -4.55 6.74
CA ASN A 144 -15.23 -4.29 7.49
C ASN A 144 -15.25 -4.98 8.87
N ASN A 145 -14.62 -6.15 8.99
CA ASN A 145 -14.61 -6.95 10.22
C ASN A 145 -13.26 -6.92 10.96
N ASN A 146 -12.36 -5.98 10.65
CA ASN A 146 -11.05 -5.88 11.30
C ASN A 146 -11.14 -5.09 12.62
N GLU A 147 -11.48 -5.76 13.72
CA GLU A 147 -11.65 -5.13 15.04
C GLU A 147 -10.39 -4.40 15.54
N LYS A 148 -9.20 -4.95 15.30
CA LYS A 148 -7.94 -4.32 15.72
C LYS A 148 -7.71 -3.00 15.00
N MET A 149 -7.91 -2.97 13.68
CA MET A 149 -7.86 -1.73 12.90
C MET A 149 -8.87 -0.72 13.43
N GLN A 150 -10.11 -1.14 13.72
CA GLN A 150 -11.13 -0.22 14.26
C GLN A 150 -10.73 0.34 15.63
N GLN A 151 -10.12 -0.49 16.50
CA GLN A 151 -9.57 -0.04 17.79
C GLN A 151 -8.42 0.95 17.59
N TYR A 152 -7.47 0.66 16.68
CA TYR A 152 -6.38 1.56 16.34
C TYR A 152 -6.91 2.93 15.87
N LEU A 153 -7.88 2.94 14.95
CA LEU A 153 -8.47 4.17 14.44
C LEU A 153 -9.17 4.96 15.55
N LYS A 154 -9.95 4.29 16.40
CA LYS A 154 -10.64 4.91 17.53
C LYS A 154 -9.68 5.50 18.57
N TYR A 155 -8.54 4.85 18.81
CA TYR A 155 -7.57 5.30 19.80
C TYR A 155 -6.73 6.48 19.29
N ASN A 156 -6.34 6.46 18.01
CA ASN A 156 -5.42 7.44 17.44
C ASN A 156 -6.12 8.64 16.80
N PHE A 157 -7.39 8.51 16.40
CA PHE A 157 -8.13 9.58 15.71
C PHE A 157 -9.36 10.01 16.51
N TYR A 158 -9.55 11.31 16.66
CA TYR A 158 -10.71 11.86 17.37
C TYR A 158 -12.04 11.52 16.67
N LYS A 159 -12.19 11.95 15.40
CA LYS A 159 -13.40 11.71 14.58
C LYS A 159 -13.04 11.61 13.10
N ILE A 160 -13.44 10.51 12.48
CA ILE A 160 -13.33 10.24 11.04
C ILE A 160 -14.71 10.45 10.41
N ASP A 161 -15.20 11.69 10.40
CA ASP A 161 -16.55 12.05 9.92
C ASP A 161 -16.53 13.05 8.74
N GLY A 162 -15.34 13.37 8.21
CA GLY A 162 -15.16 14.36 7.14
C GLY A 162 -15.33 15.83 7.55
N ASN A 163 -15.69 16.13 8.80
CA ASN A 163 -16.04 17.49 9.26
C ASN A 163 -14.87 18.23 9.94
N VAL A 164 -13.63 17.87 9.62
CA VAL A 164 -12.44 18.51 10.22
C VAL A 164 -12.43 20.01 9.96
N ASN A 165 -12.76 20.43 8.72
CA ASN A 165 -12.79 21.84 8.34
C ASN A 165 -13.81 22.64 9.17
N GLN A 166 -15.07 22.17 9.27
CA GLN A 166 -16.09 22.80 10.11
C GLN A 166 -15.66 22.88 11.59
N ARG A 167 -15.01 21.84 12.11
CA ARG A 167 -14.53 21.85 13.50
C ARG A 167 -13.45 22.90 13.74
N ILE A 168 -12.56 23.13 12.78
CA ILE A 168 -11.53 24.18 12.88
C ILE A 168 -12.18 25.57 12.79
N LEU A 169 -13.08 25.78 11.83
CA LEU A 169 -13.77 27.07 11.65
C LEU A 169 -14.60 27.49 12.87
N ASN A 170 -15.12 26.55 13.66
CA ASN A 170 -15.88 26.87 14.86
C ASN A 170 -15.01 27.25 16.08
N ILE A 171 -13.68 27.14 15.97
CA ILE A 171 -12.72 27.46 17.05
C ILE A 171 -12.00 28.79 16.78
N ILE A 172 -11.94 29.24 15.53
CA ILE A 172 -11.35 30.51 15.09
C ILE A 172 -12.41 31.60 15.13
#